data_AF-A0A7W2IS94-F1
#
_entry.id   AF-A0A7W2IS94-F1
#
_cell.length_a   1.000
_cell.length_b   1.000
_cell.length_c   1.000
_cell.angle_alpha   90.00
_cell.angle_beta   90.00
_cell.angle_gamma   90.00
#
_symmetry.space_group_name_H-M   'P 1'
#
loop_
_entity.id
_entity.type
_entity.pdbx_description
1 polymer ?
#
loop_
_entity_poly.entity_id
_entity_poly.type
_entity_poly.pdbx_seq_one_letter_code
_entity_poly.pdbx_strand_id
1 'polypeptide(L)'
;MKNSKYQVIEIILIVTGCALAIIWVFNPEGTYEPVIVLIGLLVSLVAVWKSVRLVKNRQVVESLNEPKQSHAIKTLLDRKSSVFVLARKKWDSGITSNMRSGTEDVISFYSSVWLQLAKNFPSDHFGKLSHSEYLDEYISERYEFYYEQAKRDDCGEGAMAFVIVSAGVMKDLDAKIIELVSIISLNLDSFDFGHWLQKWKLSY
;
A
#
# COMPACT_ATOMS: atom_id res chain seq x y z
N MET A 1 -9.04 8.62 6.26
CA MET A 1 -9.45 9.45 7.42
C MET A 1 -8.85 8.92 8.73
N LYS A 2 -7.57 9.19 9.03
CA LYS A 2 -6.94 8.75 10.31
C LYS A 2 -6.06 9.82 10.98
N ASN A 3 -5.97 11.02 10.39
CA ASN A 3 -5.19 12.15 10.90
C ASN A 3 -5.90 13.00 11.97
N SER A 4 -7.22 12.85 12.17
CA SER A 4 -7.96 13.78 13.05
C SER A 4 -7.63 13.61 14.53
N LYS A 5 -7.34 12.40 15.01
CA LYS A 5 -7.04 12.17 16.43
C LYS A 5 -5.73 12.83 16.88
N TYR A 6 -4.73 12.92 15.98
CA TYR A 6 -3.44 13.54 16.27
C TYR A 6 -3.53 15.06 16.29
N GLN A 7 -4.27 15.64 15.34
CA GLN A 7 -4.58 17.07 15.34
C GLN A 7 -5.37 17.45 16.59
N VAL A 8 -6.32 16.63 17.04
CA VAL A 8 -7.09 16.89 18.26
C VAL A 8 -6.20 16.91 19.50
N ILE A 9 -5.26 15.97 19.66
CA ILE A 9 -4.34 15.95 20.81
C ILE A 9 -3.41 17.17 20.81
N GLU A 10 -2.88 17.54 19.64
CA GLU A 10 -1.99 18.69 19.48
C GLU A 10 -2.72 20.01 19.77
N ILE A 11 -3.97 20.15 19.29
CA ILE A 11 -4.84 21.28 19.60
C ILE A 11 -5.15 21.34 21.10
N ILE A 12 -5.44 20.21 21.75
CA ILE A 12 -5.71 20.17 23.20
C ILE A 12 -4.49 20.66 24.00
N LEU A 13 -3.29 20.23 23.63
CA LEU A 13 -2.05 20.67 24.29
C LEU A 13 -1.81 22.18 24.10
N ILE A 14 -2.02 22.71 22.89
CA ILE A 14 -1.89 24.14 22.61
C ILE A 14 -2.92 24.94 23.41
N VAL A 15 -4.20 24.52 23.40
CA VAL A 15 -5.28 25.19 24.13
C VAL A 15 -5.04 25.18 25.63
N THR A 16 -4.53 24.06 26.17
CA THR A 16 -4.21 23.95 27.60
C THR A 16 -3.02 24.83 27.97
N GLY A 17 -1.99 24.91 27.11
CA GLY A 17 -0.87 25.85 27.28
C GLY A 17 -1.32 27.31 27.26
N CYS A 18 -2.20 27.69 26.34
CA CYS A 18 -2.76 29.04 26.26
C CYS A 18 -3.63 29.39 27.48
N ALA A 19 -4.47 28.45 27.94
CA ALA A 19 -5.30 28.66 29.13
C ALA A 19 -4.46 28.89 30.38
N LEU A 20 -3.35 28.16 30.53
CA LEU A 20 -2.42 28.34 31.64
C LEU A 20 -1.66 29.66 31.57
N ALA A 21 -1.27 30.12 30.37
CA ALA A 21 -0.67 31.44 30.18
C ALA A 21 -1.63 32.57 30.57
N ILE A 22 -2.93 32.42 30.26
CA ILE A 22 -3.96 33.38 30.66
C ILE A 22 -4.14 33.37 32.19
N ILE A 23 -4.23 32.20 32.82
CA ILE A 23 -4.36 32.08 34.28
C ILE A 23 -3.15 32.71 34.99
N TRP A 24 -1.94 32.56 34.44
CA TRP A 24 -0.71 33.17 34.97
C TRP A 24 -0.73 34.70 34.93
N VAL A 25 -1.27 35.30 33.86
CA VAL A 25 -1.43 36.76 33.73
C VAL A 25 -2.40 37.32 34.78
N PHE A 26 -3.45 36.57 35.14
CA PHE A 26 -4.46 37.02 36.09
C PHE A 26 -4.14 36.71 37.56
N ASN A 27 -3.25 35.75 37.84
CA ASN A 27 -2.88 35.41 39.21
C ASN A 27 -1.38 35.04 39.34
N PRO A 28 -0.46 36.01 39.28
CA PRO A 28 0.98 35.74 39.21
C PRO A 28 1.57 35.09 40.48
N GLU A 29 0.89 35.17 41.64
CA GLU A 29 1.37 34.63 42.91
C GLU A 29 0.91 33.19 43.21
N GLY A 30 0.20 32.54 42.28
CA GLY A 30 -0.22 31.14 42.45
C GLY A 30 0.95 30.16 42.54
N THR A 31 0.78 29.07 43.30
CA THR A 31 1.76 27.96 43.39
C THR A 31 1.63 27.05 42.18
N TYR A 32 2.28 27.43 41.07
CA TYR A 32 2.23 26.74 39.78
C TYR A 32 3.23 25.58 39.62
N GLU A 33 4.11 25.35 40.61
CA GLU A 33 5.10 24.27 40.59
C GLU A 33 4.53 22.89 40.20
N PRO A 34 3.39 22.43 40.75
CA PRO A 34 2.85 21.11 40.40
C PRO A 34 2.43 21.00 38.93
N VAL A 35 1.94 22.10 38.35
CA VAL A 35 1.43 22.15 36.97
C VAL A 35 2.59 22.12 35.97
N ILE A 36 3.66 22.87 36.26
CA ILE A 36 4.86 22.90 35.41
C ILE A 36 5.53 21.52 35.36
N VAL A 37 5.63 20.84 36.50
CA VAL A 37 6.18 19.47 36.58
C VAL A 37 5.34 18.48 35.76
N LEU A 38 4.01 18.59 35.82
CA LEU A 38 3.09 17.74 35.06
C LEU A 38 3.25 17.91 33.55
N ILE A 39 3.41 19.15 33.08
CA ILE A 39 3.66 19.45 31.65
C ILE A 39 5.00 18.89 31.22
N GLY A 40 6.07 19.11 32.00
CA GLY A 40 7.39 18.56 31.72
C GLY A 40 7.38 17.04 31.58
N LEU A 41 6.61 16.36 32.44
CA LEU A 41 6.46 14.90 32.43
C LEU A 41 5.67 14.42 31.21
N LEU A 42 4.61 15.13 30.82
CA LEU A 42 3.84 14.83 29.59
C LEU A 42 4.67 15.03 28.32
N VAL A 43 5.44 16.12 28.23
CA VAL A 43 6.34 16.37 27.08
C VAL A 43 7.41 15.28 26.98
N SER A 44 7.96 14.86 28.12
CA SER A 44 8.96 13.78 28.18
C SER A 44 8.37 12.43 27.77
N LEU A 45 7.15 12.11 28.22
CA LEU A 45 6.43 10.90 27.79
C LEU A 45 6.17 10.90 26.28
N VAL A 46 5.74 12.02 25.71
CA VAL A 46 5.54 12.17 24.26
C VAL A 46 6.86 11.99 23.50
N ALA A 47 7.96 12.54 24.01
CA ALA A 47 9.29 12.41 23.40
C ALA A 47 9.80 10.96 23.44
N VAL A 48 9.69 10.28 24.58
CA VAL A 48 10.06 8.86 24.74
C VAL A 48 9.17 7.97 23.88
N TRP A 49 7.88 8.24 23.79
CA TRP A 49 6.99 7.46 22.95
C TRP A 49 7.27 7.66 21.45
N LYS A 50 7.60 8.89 21.04
CA LYS A 50 8.09 9.19 19.68
C LYS A 50 9.41 8.45 19.41
N SER A 51 10.37 8.46 20.34
CA SER A 51 11.66 7.80 20.15
C SER A 51 11.52 6.27 20.04
N VAL A 52 10.69 5.65 20.88
CA VAL A 52 10.39 4.20 20.79
C VAL A 52 9.72 3.86 19.46
N ARG A 53 8.79 4.68 18.95
CA ARG A 53 8.20 4.49 17.61
C ARG A 53 9.23 4.67 16.49
N LEU A 54 10.09 5.68 16.60
CA LEU A 54 11.15 5.92 15.62
C LEU A 54 12.16 4.78 15.59
N VAL A 55 12.51 4.20 16.74
CA VAL A 55 13.37 3.01 16.83
C VAL A 55 12.69 1.78 16.23
N LYS A 56 11.40 1.55 16.51
CA LYS A 56 10.64 0.45 15.89
C LYS A 56 10.55 0.61 14.37
N ASN A 57 10.25 1.82 13.89
CA ASN A 57 10.22 2.10 12.46
C ASN A 57 11.61 1.98 11.84
N ARG A 58 12.68 2.39 12.54
CA ARG A 58 14.06 2.23 12.09
C ARG A 58 14.45 0.75 11.98
N GLN A 59 14.08 -0.11 12.93
CA GLN A 59 14.32 -1.56 12.84
C GLN A 59 13.54 -2.21 11.68
N VAL A 60 12.30 -1.77 11.43
CA VAL A 60 11.55 -2.19 10.23
C VAL A 60 12.27 -1.72 8.97
N VAL A 61 12.68 -0.45 8.89
CA VAL A 61 13.44 0.11 7.76
C VAL A 61 14.77 -0.61 7.54
N GLU A 62 15.49 -0.97 8.60
CA GLU A 62 16.77 -1.67 8.53
C GLU A 62 16.61 -3.13 8.09
N SER A 63 15.49 -3.77 8.44
CA SER A 63 15.10 -5.08 7.87
C SER A 63 14.62 -5.00 6.41
N LEU A 64 14.15 -3.82 5.97
CA LEU A 64 13.74 -3.55 4.59
C LEU A 64 14.93 -3.15 3.69
N ASN A 65 15.99 -2.58 4.27
CA ASN A 65 17.19 -2.14 3.55
C ASN A 65 18.14 -3.29 3.16
N GLU A 66 17.69 -4.55 3.25
CA GLU A 66 18.48 -5.68 2.76
C GLU A 66 18.64 -5.60 1.23
N PRO A 67 19.86 -5.76 0.67
CA PRO A 67 20.09 -5.81 -0.77
C PRO A 67 19.24 -6.87 -1.50
N LYS A 68 18.69 -7.84 -0.75
CA LYS A 68 17.72 -8.84 -1.23
C LYS A 68 16.40 -8.22 -1.71
N GLN A 69 15.91 -7.14 -1.10
CA GLN A 69 14.61 -6.54 -1.47
C GLN A 69 14.69 -5.79 -2.80
N SER A 70 15.71 -4.95 -2.96
CA SER A 70 15.97 -4.25 -4.23
C SER A 70 16.21 -5.25 -5.36
N HIS A 71 16.96 -6.32 -5.11
CA HIS A 71 17.14 -7.40 -6.07
C HIS A 71 15.80 -8.11 -6.40
N ALA A 72 15.00 -8.45 -5.40
CA ALA A 72 13.70 -9.09 -5.60
C ALA A 72 12.78 -8.24 -6.50
N ILE A 73 12.66 -6.93 -6.23
CA ILE A 73 11.85 -6.02 -7.06
C ILE A 73 12.39 -5.92 -8.50
N LYS A 74 13.72 -5.91 -8.67
CA LYS A 74 14.34 -5.91 -10.02
C LYS A 74 14.00 -7.18 -10.80
N THR A 75 14.06 -8.36 -10.17
CA THR A 75 13.72 -9.64 -10.84
C THR A 75 12.26 -9.76 -11.26
N LEU A 76 11.36 -8.91 -10.73
CA LEU A 76 9.96 -8.88 -11.16
C LEU A 76 9.81 -8.50 -12.64
N LEU A 77 10.73 -7.72 -13.20
CA LEU A 77 10.72 -7.31 -14.61
C LEU A 77 10.88 -8.53 -15.53
N ASP A 78 11.91 -9.35 -15.29
CA ASP A 78 12.19 -10.54 -16.09
C ASP A 78 11.07 -11.58 -15.95
N ARG A 79 10.54 -11.73 -14.73
CA ARG A 79 9.39 -12.61 -14.46
C ARG A 79 8.14 -12.15 -15.19
N LYS A 80 7.81 -10.85 -15.15
CA LYS A 80 6.67 -10.28 -15.88
C LYS A 80 6.81 -10.54 -17.38
N SER A 81 7.97 -10.20 -17.96
CA SER A 81 8.23 -10.45 -19.38
C SER A 81 8.05 -11.93 -19.75
N SER A 82 8.59 -12.85 -18.95
CA SER A 82 8.47 -14.29 -19.20
C SER A 82 7.02 -14.78 -19.19
N VAL A 83 6.21 -14.31 -18.21
CA VAL A 83 4.78 -14.66 -18.13
C VAL A 83 4.01 -14.08 -19.32
N PHE A 84 4.27 -12.83 -19.70
CA PHE A 84 3.59 -12.19 -20.84
C PHE A 84 3.93 -12.84 -22.18
N VAL A 85 5.16 -13.31 -22.38
CA VAL A 85 5.53 -14.08 -23.59
C VAL A 85 4.71 -15.36 -23.71
N LEU A 86 4.48 -16.07 -22.60
CA LEU A 86 3.67 -17.29 -22.58
C LEU A 86 2.18 -16.98 -22.76
N ALA A 87 1.68 -15.95 -22.07
CA ALA A 87 0.29 -15.51 -22.17
C ALA A 87 -0.03 -15.03 -23.59
N ARG A 88 0.87 -14.29 -24.25
CA ARG A 88 0.71 -13.83 -25.63
C ARG A 88 0.55 -14.98 -26.61
N LYS A 89 1.36 -16.05 -26.50
CA LYS A 89 1.17 -17.27 -27.32
C LYS A 89 -0.22 -17.87 -27.17
N LYS A 90 -0.80 -17.82 -25.96
CA LYS A 90 -2.15 -18.31 -25.70
C LYS A 90 -3.22 -17.35 -26.25
N TRP A 91 -3.02 -16.04 -26.10
CA TRP A 91 -3.91 -15.02 -26.66
C TRP A 91 -3.96 -15.05 -28.19
N ASP A 92 -2.80 -15.16 -28.84
CA ASP A 92 -2.65 -15.18 -30.30
C ASP A 92 -3.18 -16.46 -30.95
N SER A 93 -3.51 -17.49 -30.16
CA SER A 93 -4.09 -18.73 -30.70
C SER A 93 -5.51 -18.58 -31.24
N GLY A 94 -6.23 -17.51 -30.85
CA GLY A 94 -7.64 -17.27 -31.21
C GLY A 94 -8.63 -18.26 -30.58
N ILE A 95 -8.15 -19.22 -29.78
CA ILE A 95 -8.98 -20.20 -29.08
C ILE A 95 -9.37 -19.62 -27.71
N THR A 96 -10.66 -19.40 -27.46
CA THR A 96 -11.14 -18.72 -26.25
C THR A 96 -10.66 -19.36 -24.95
N SER A 97 -10.59 -20.70 -24.87
CA SER A 97 -10.08 -21.39 -23.67
C SER A 97 -8.59 -21.11 -23.42
N ASN A 98 -7.77 -21.06 -24.47
CA ASN A 98 -6.36 -20.67 -24.37
C ASN A 98 -6.24 -19.21 -23.95
N MET A 99 -7.01 -18.32 -24.59
CA MET A 99 -6.99 -16.90 -24.25
C MET A 99 -7.31 -16.68 -22.77
N ARG A 100 -8.35 -17.36 -22.27
CA ARG A 100 -8.71 -17.37 -20.85
C ARG A 100 -7.57 -17.87 -19.97
N SER A 101 -6.96 -19.00 -20.31
CA SER A 101 -5.82 -19.54 -19.55
C SER A 101 -4.62 -18.59 -19.53
N GLY A 102 -4.31 -17.91 -20.64
CA GLY A 102 -3.23 -16.91 -20.68
C GLY A 102 -3.52 -15.72 -19.77
N THR A 103 -4.77 -15.29 -19.70
CA THR A 103 -5.20 -14.24 -18.78
C THR A 103 -5.13 -14.68 -17.32
N GLU A 104 -5.56 -15.90 -17.01
CA GLU A 104 -5.46 -16.48 -15.67
C GLU A 104 -4.00 -16.61 -15.20
N ASP A 105 -3.06 -16.95 -16.10
CA ASP A 105 -1.63 -16.98 -15.79
C ASP A 105 -1.10 -15.61 -15.35
N VAL A 106 -1.49 -14.53 -16.05
CA VAL A 106 -1.06 -13.17 -15.71
C VAL A 106 -1.68 -12.68 -14.40
N ILE A 107 -2.97 -12.96 -14.18
CA ILE A 107 -3.64 -12.63 -12.92
C ILE A 107 -2.98 -13.37 -11.76
N SER A 108 -2.71 -14.66 -11.90
CA SER A 108 -2.01 -15.47 -10.89
C SER A 108 -0.61 -14.92 -10.58
N PHE A 109 0.14 -14.54 -11.62
CA PHE A 109 1.44 -13.87 -11.45
C PHE A 109 1.30 -12.57 -10.66
N TYR A 110 0.38 -11.69 -11.04
CA TYR A 110 0.19 -10.42 -10.34
C TYR A 110 -0.26 -10.61 -8.89
N SER A 111 -1.19 -11.52 -8.62
CA SER A 111 -1.61 -11.85 -7.27
C SER A 111 -0.44 -12.35 -6.42
N SER A 112 0.39 -13.25 -6.96
CA SER A 112 1.57 -13.75 -6.28
C SER A 112 2.59 -12.64 -5.99
N VAL A 113 2.83 -11.75 -6.95
CA VAL A 113 3.74 -10.60 -6.77
C VAL A 113 3.21 -9.64 -5.71
N TRP A 114 1.92 -9.31 -5.77
CA TRP A 114 1.30 -8.43 -4.79
C TRP A 114 1.43 -9.00 -3.38
N LEU A 115 1.12 -10.29 -3.18
CA LEU A 115 1.26 -10.96 -1.88
C LEU A 115 2.72 -11.01 -1.40
N GLN A 116 3.68 -11.20 -2.31
CA GLN A 116 5.11 -11.14 -1.96
C GLN A 116 5.50 -9.75 -1.46
N LEU A 117 5.02 -8.69 -2.10
CA LEU A 117 5.29 -7.31 -1.69
C LEU A 117 4.54 -6.95 -0.40
N ALA A 118 3.30 -7.42 -0.24
CA ALA A 118 2.46 -7.17 0.93
C ALA A 118 3.08 -7.67 2.24
N LYS A 119 3.92 -8.71 2.20
CA LYS A 119 4.68 -9.21 3.38
C LYS A 119 5.56 -8.15 4.05
N ASN A 120 5.91 -7.07 3.36
CA ASN A 120 6.65 -5.94 3.94
C ASN A 120 5.79 -5.05 4.84
N PHE A 121 4.49 -5.32 4.91
CA PHE A 121 3.52 -4.53 5.67
C PHE A 121 2.95 -5.37 6.82
N PRO A 122 2.56 -4.75 7.94
CA PRO A 122 1.82 -5.42 9.01
C PRO A 122 0.56 -6.11 8.47
N SER A 123 0.12 -7.18 9.15
CA SER A 123 -1.07 -7.93 8.75
C SER A 123 -2.34 -7.09 8.70
N ASP A 124 -2.43 -6.04 9.52
CA ASP A 124 -3.57 -5.12 9.60
C ASP A 124 -3.43 -3.85 8.71
N HIS A 125 -2.39 -3.80 7.86
CA HIS A 125 -2.13 -2.63 7.03
C HIS A 125 -3.27 -2.34 6.03
N PHE A 126 -3.83 -3.40 5.44
CA PHE A 126 -4.89 -3.32 4.43
C PHE A 126 -6.30 -3.51 5.02
N GLY A 127 -6.45 -3.44 6.34
CA GLY A 127 -7.73 -3.64 7.02
C GLY A 127 -7.62 -4.65 8.15
N LYS A 128 -8.73 -5.34 8.45
CA LYS A 128 -8.76 -6.40 9.47
C LYS A 128 -8.48 -7.79 8.90
N LEU A 129 -8.49 -7.91 7.57
CA LEU A 129 -8.26 -9.15 6.84
C LEU A 129 -6.77 -9.44 6.72
N SER A 130 -6.42 -10.71 6.54
CA SER A 130 -5.10 -11.08 6.06
C SER A 130 -4.84 -10.52 4.66
N HIS A 131 -3.58 -10.45 4.25
CA HIS A 131 -3.22 -9.94 2.92
C HIS A 131 -3.85 -10.75 1.79
N SER A 132 -3.98 -12.09 1.94
CA SER A 132 -4.65 -12.94 0.96
C SER A 132 -6.15 -12.67 0.89
N GLU A 133 -6.82 -12.61 2.05
CA GLU A 133 -8.26 -12.35 2.10
C GLU A 133 -8.59 -10.96 1.51
N TYR A 134 -7.79 -9.94 1.82
CA TYR A 134 -7.93 -8.62 1.23
C TYR A 134 -7.79 -8.65 -0.30
N LEU A 135 -6.78 -9.37 -0.81
CA LEU A 135 -6.56 -9.45 -2.25
C LEU A 135 -7.68 -10.22 -2.95
N ASP A 136 -8.16 -11.31 -2.36
CA ASP A 136 -9.25 -12.11 -2.91
C ASP A 136 -10.56 -11.30 -2.97
N GLU A 137 -10.87 -10.56 -1.90
CA GLU A 137 -12.02 -9.63 -1.88
C GLU A 137 -11.86 -8.55 -2.95
N TYR A 138 -10.69 -7.91 -3.03
CA TYR A 138 -10.40 -6.90 -4.05
C TYR A 138 -10.60 -7.44 -5.46
N ILE A 139 -10.04 -8.60 -5.78
CA ILE A 139 -10.17 -9.22 -7.11
C ILE A 139 -11.65 -9.50 -7.43
N SER A 140 -12.39 -10.06 -6.46
CA SER A 140 -13.82 -10.31 -6.62
C SER A 140 -14.61 -9.04 -6.93
N GLU A 141 -14.38 -7.96 -6.18
CA GLU A 141 -15.01 -6.65 -6.42
C GLU A 141 -14.65 -6.08 -7.79
N ARG A 142 -13.39 -6.24 -8.25
CA ARG A 142 -12.98 -5.79 -9.58
C ARG A 142 -13.67 -6.58 -10.69
N TYR A 143 -13.81 -7.90 -10.52
CA TYR A 143 -14.58 -8.71 -11.47
C TYR A 143 -16.04 -8.27 -11.55
N GLU A 144 -16.71 -8.10 -10.40
CA GLU A 144 -18.09 -7.63 -10.34
C GLU A 144 -18.25 -6.27 -11.05
N PHE A 145 -17.36 -5.32 -10.72
CA PHE A 145 -17.33 -4.00 -11.36
C PHE A 145 -17.26 -4.08 -12.89
N TYR A 146 -16.32 -4.87 -13.43
CA TYR A 146 -16.14 -4.96 -14.88
C TYR A 146 -17.23 -5.76 -15.57
N TYR A 147 -17.84 -6.75 -14.90
CA TYR A 147 -19.03 -7.42 -15.44
C TYR A 147 -20.22 -6.47 -15.56
N GLU A 148 -20.49 -5.66 -14.52
CA GLU A 148 -21.53 -4.63 -14.57
C GLU A 148 -21.24 -3.57 -15.64
N GLN A 149 -19.97 -3.25 -15.88
CA GLN A 149 -19.59 -2.40 -17.01
C GLN A 149 -19.85 -3.07 -18.36
N ALA A 150 -19.36 -4.30 -18.57
CA ALA A 150 -19.54 -5.03 -19.82
C ALA A 150 -21.02 -5.23 -20.19
N LYS A 151 -21.88 -5.46 -19.19
CA LYS A 151 -23.33 -5.57 -19.36
C LYS A 151 -23.96 -4.26 -19.83
N ARG A 152 -23.51 -3.10 -19.31
CA ARG A 152 -23.98 -1.79 -19.76
C ARG A 152 -23.53 -1.46 -21.18
N ASP A 153 -22.35 -1.93 -21.55
CA ASP A 153 -21.73 -1.67 -22.85
C ASP A 153 -22.13 -2.70 -23.93
N ASP A 154 -23.11 -3.57 -23.63
CA ASP A 154 -23.61 -4.65 -24.51
C ASP A 154 -22.50 -5.55 -25.09
N CYS A 155 -21.44 -5.79 -24.30
CA CYS A 155 -20.27 -6.56 -24.72
C CYS A 155 -20.49 -8.10 -24.71
N GLY A 156 -21.75 -8.54 -24.62
CA GLY A 156 -22.16 -9.94 -24.54
C GLY A 156 -21.95 -10.60 -23.16
N GLU A 157 -22.28 -11.89 -23.07
CA GLU A 157 -22.10 -12.72 -21.87
C GLU A 157 -21.12 -13.88 -22.12
N GLY A 158 -20.69 -14.55 -21.06
CA GLY A 158 -19.91 -15.79 -21.15
C GLY A 158 -18.42 -15.58 -21.45
N ALA A 159 -17.82 -16.50 -22.21
CA ALA A 159 -16.37 -16.64 -22.29
C ALA A 159 -15.65 -15.46 -22.98
N MET A 160 -16.32 -14.75 -23.89
CA MET A 160 -15.73 -13.56 -24.54
C MET A 160 -15.77 -12.33 -23.61
N ALA A 161 -16.89 -12.13 -22.92
CA ALA A 161 -17.02 -11.11 -21.89
C ALA A 161 -15.97 -11.30 -20.78
N PHE A 162 -15.70 -12.55 -20.37
CA PHE A 162 -14.64 -12.88 -19.42
C PHE A 162 -13.28 -12.34 -19.83
N VAL A 163 -12.89 -12.42 -21.11
CA VAL A 163 -11.58 -11.94 -21.59
C VAL A 163 -11.47 -10.42 -21.43
N ILE A 164 -12.54 -9.67 -21.78
CA ILE A 164 -12.59 -8.21 -21.66
C ILE A 164 -12.55 -7.78 -20.18
N VAL A 165 -13.41 -8.40 -19.37
CA VAL A 165 -13.50 -8.16 -17.92
C VAL A 165 -12.17 -8.39 -17.24
N SER A 166 -11.53 -9.53 -17.54
CA SER A 166 -10.27 -9.91 -16.92
C SER A 166 -9.11 -9.02 -17.33
N ALA A 167 -9.14 -8.43 -18.54
CA ALA A 167 -8.15 -7.42 -18.94
C ALA A 167 -8.24 -6.16 -18.06
N GLY A 168 -9.44 -5.78 -17.64
CA GLY A 168 -9.66 -4.71 -16.64
C GLY A 168 -9.07 -5.08 -15.28
N VAL A 169 -9.36 -6.28 -14.78
CA VAL A 169 -8.82 -6.78 -13.49
C VAL A 169 -7.28 -6.82 -13.52
N MET A 170 -6.68 -7.29 -14.61
CA MET A 170 -5.23 -7.29 -14.80
C MET A 170 -4.62 -5.89 -14.68
N LYS A 171 -5.27 -4.88 -15.28
CA LYS A 171 -4.81 -3.49 -15.23
C LYS A 171 -4.82 -2.94 -13.81
N ASP A 172 -5.85 -3.28 -13.03
CA ASP A 172 -5.99 -2.83 -11.65
C ASP A 172 -4.96 -3.51 -10.72
N LEU A 173 -4.70 -4.80 -10.93
CA LEU A 173 -3.64 -5.52 -10.22
C LEU A 173 -2.25 -4.99 -10.57
N ASP A 174 -1.98 -4.67 -11.83
CA ASP A 174 -0.73 -4.02 -12.26
C ASP A 174 -0.51 -2.70 -11.52
N ALA A 175 -1.56 -1.87 -11.42
CA ALA A 175 -1.53 -0.61 -10.67
C ALA A 175 -1.27 -0.83 -9.18
N LYS A 176 -1.87 -1.86 -8.56
CA LYS A 176 -1.65 -2.21 -7.15
C LYS A 176 -0.21 -2.65 -6.87
N ILE A 177 0.43 -3.36 -7.79
CA ILE A 177 1.85 -3.72 -7.68
C ILE A 177 2.71 -2.47 -7.74
N ILE A 178 2.44 -1.57 -8.70
CA ILE A 178 3.17 -0.31 -8.84
C ILE A 178 3.05 0.53 -7.55
N GLU A 179 1.85 0.58 -6.95
CA GLU A 179 1.61 1.26 -5.68
C GLU A 179 2.51 0.70 -4.57
N LEU A 180 2.53 -0.63 -4.35
CA LEU A 180 3.37 -1.24 -3.31
C LEU A 180 4.86 -1.03 -3.57
N VAL A 181 5.33 -1.20 -4.81
CA VAL A 181 6.73 -0.97 -5.15
C VAL A 181 7.11 0.49 -4.90
N SER A 182 6.23 1.45 -5.21
CA SER A 182 6.47 2.87 -4.92
C SER A 182 6.68 3.11 -3.43
N ILE A 183 5.84 2.53 -2.56
CA ILE A 183 5.94 2.70 -1.11
C ILE A 183 7.20 2.03 -0.56
N ILE A 184 7.50 0.81 -1.02
CA ILE A 184 8.71 0.08 -0.60
C ILE A 184 9.97 0.83 -1.04
N SER A 185 9.97 1.40 -2.25
CA SER A 185 11.12 2.13 -2.80
C SER A 185 11.54 3.35 -1.99
N LEU A 186 10.62 3.98 -1.23
CA LEU A 186 10.94 5.11 -0.36
C LEU A 186 11.97 4.76 0.73
N ASN A 187 12.12 3.48 1.04
CA ASN A 187 13.05 2.98 2.06
C ASN A 187 14.28 2.29 1.44
N LEU A 188 14.48 2.37 0.13
CA LEU A 188 15.60 1.73 -0.58
C LEU A 188 16.56 2.79 -1.12
N ASP A 189 17.69 2.99 -0.43
CA ASP A 189 18.64 4.10 -0.68
C ASP A 189 19.22 4.18 -2.12
N SER A 190 19.11 3.11 -2.93
CA SER A 190 19.67 3.02 -4.28
C SER A 190 18.70 2.55 -5.37
N PHE A 191 17.39 2.50 -5.07
CA PHE A 191 16.40 2.03 -6.02
C PHE A 191 15.80 3.17 -6.83
N ASP A 192 16.04 3.19 -8.14
CA ASP A 192 15.40 4.12 -9.06
C ASP A 192 14.00 3.61 -9.46
N PHE A 193 12.98 4.06 -8.73
CA PHE A 193 11.59 3.73 -9.01
C PHE A 193 11.12 4.25 -10.38
N GLY A 194 11.59 5.42 -10.82
CA GLY A 194 11.19 6.01 -12.10
C GLY A 194 11.64 5.14 -13.28
N HIS A 195 12.90 4.75 -13.27
CA HIS A 195 13.45 3.85 -14.28
C HIS A 195 12.86 2.44 -14.19
N TRP A 196 12.64 1.91 -12.98
CA TRP A 196 11.96 0.63 -12.80
C TRP A 196 10.52 0.66 -13.35
N LEU A 197 9.76 1.72 -13.08
CA LEU A 197 8.37 1.88 -13.54
C LEU A 197 8.30 1.96 -15.07
N GLN A 198 9.24 2.66 -15.71
CA GLN A 198 9.35 2.68 -17.18
C GLN A 198 9.56 1.27 -17.72
N LYS A 199 10.52 0.52 -17.17
CA LYS A 199 10.76 -0.86 -17.57
C LYS A 199 9.56 -1.77 -17.31
N TRP A 200 8.91 -1.62 -16.16
CA TRP A 200 7.73 -2.40 -15.77
C TRP A 200 6.57 -2.21 -16.75
N LYS A 201 6.35 -0.96 -17.20
CA LYS A 201 5.31 -0.64 -18.19
C LYS A 201 5.63 -1.19 -19.57
N LEU A 202 6.91 -1.29 -19.95
CA LEU A 202 7.37 -1.83 -21.24
C LEU A 202 7.56 -3.35 -21.24
N SER A 203 7.42 -4.02 -20.09
CA SER A 203 7.61 -5.46 -19.96
C SER A 203 6.32 -6.20 -20.30
N TYR A 204 6.09 -6.49 -21.58
CA TYR A 204 4.94 -7.25 -22.09
C TYR A 204 5.26 -8.02 -23.38
#